data_AF-A0A968CDF7-F1
#
_entry.id   AF-A0A968CDF7-F1
#
_cell.length_a   1.000
_cell.length_b   1.000
_cell.length_c   1.000
_cell.angle_alpha   90.00
_cell.angle_beta   90.00
_cell.angle_gamma   90.00
#
_symmetry.space_group_name_H-M   'P 1'
#
loop_
_entity.id
_entity.type
_entity.pdbx_description
1 polymer ?
#
loop_
_entity_poly.entity_id
_entity_poly.type
_entity_poly.pdbx_seq_one_letter_code
_entity_poly.pdbx_strand_id
1 'polypeptide(L)' 'GGGALLRGLDVRIANETGTPVVTADRPLHSVVLGSGRCLEDFDILQDVLTTTAGRL' A
#
# COMPACT_ATOMS: atom_id res chain seq x y z
N GLY A 1 -6.58 -0.88 -2.52
CA GLY A 1 -7.39 -2.12 -2.62
C GLY A 1 -8.75 -1.80 -3.22
N GLY A 2 -9.51 -2.80 -3.68
CA GLY A 2 -10.80 -2.57 -4.36
C GLY A 2 -11.84 -1.77 -3.58
N GLY A 3 -11.84 -1.88 -2.24
CA GLY A 3 -12.71 -1.06 -1.37
C GLY A 3 -12.49 0.45 -1.52
N ALA A 4 -11.32 0.89 -2.00
CA ALA A 4 -11.04 2.31 -2.27
C ALA A 4 -11.93 2.91 -3.38
N LEU A 5 -12.57 2.08 -4.22
CA LEU A 5 -13.45 2.52 -5.31
C LEU A 5 -14.89 2.80 -4.86
N LEU A 6 -15.20 2.61 -3.59
CA LEU A 6 -16.50 3.03 -3.05
C LEU A 6 -16.65 4.54 -3.22
N ARG A 7 -17.78 4.96 -3.83
CA ARG A 7 -18.04 6.37 -4.15
C ARG A 7 -17.95 7.24 -2.89
N GLY A 8 -17.06 8.22 -2.92
CA GLY A 8 -16.89 9.22 -1.86
C GLY A 8 -16.18 8.70 -0.60
N LEU A 9 -15.56 7.52 -0.64
CA LEU A 9 -14.82 6.98 0.51
C LEU A 9 -13.61 7.87 0.87
N ASP A 10 -12.90 8.35 -0.14
CA ASP A 10 -11.81 9.31 0.00
C ASP A 10 -12.27 10.61 0.68
N VAL A 11 -13.38 11.19 0.21
CA VAL A 11 -13.98 12.40 0.79
C VAL A 11 -14.41 12.15 2.24
N ARG A 12 -15.04 11.01 2.53
CA ARG A 12 -15.47 10.68 3.89
C ARG A 12 -14.28 10.58 4.85
N ILE A 13 -13.22 9.89 4.47
CA ILE A 13 -12.03 9.75 5.30
C ILE A 13 -11.35 11.11 5.47
N ALA A 14 -11.26 11.92 4.41
CA ALA A 14 -10.66 13.26 4.48
C ALA A 14 -11.41 14.17 5.46
N ASN A 15 -12.75 14.16 5.42
CA ASN A 15 -13.58 14.95 6.32
C ASN A 15 -13.45 14.52 7.79
N GLU A 16 -13.34 13.22 8.05
CA GLU A 16 -13.23 12.69 9.41
C GLU A 16 -11.84 12.93 10.02
N THR A 17 -10.79 12.79 9.21
CA THR A 17 -9.40 12.84 9.68
C THR A 17 -8.76 14.22 9.56
N GLY A 18 -9.37 15.14 8.81
CA GLY A 18 -8.80 16.45 8.50
C GLY A 18 -7.51 16.37 7.65
N THR A 19 -7.18 15.21 7.10
CA THR A 19 -5.93 14.94 6.39
C THR A 19 -6.22 14.68 4.90
N PRO A 20 -5.37 15.12 3.96
CA PRO A 20 -5.53 14.78 2.54
C PRO A 20 -5.54 13.28 2.30
N VAL A 21 -6.53 12.80 1.53
CA VAL A 21 -6.65 11.40 1.15
C VAL A 21 -6.48 11.29 -0.36
N VAL A 22 -5.57 10.40 -0.78
CA VAL A 22 -5.30 10.15 -2.20
C VAL A 22 -5.56 8.68 -2.50
N THR A 23 -6.42 8.42 -3.48
CA THR A 23 -6.64 7.07 -3.99
C THR A 23 -5.50 6.68 -4.92
N ALA A 24 -4.93 5.49 -4.73
CA ALA A 24 -3.87 4.99 -5.61
C ALA A 24 -4.37 4.86 -7.07
N ASP A 25 -3.51 5.15 -8.05
CA ASP A 25 -3.85 5.15 -9.48
C ASP A 25 -4.44 3.81 -9.99
N ARG A 26 -3.98 2.69 -9.42
CA ARG A 26 -4.41 1.33 -9.79
C ARG A 26 -4.81 0.51 -8.55
N PRO A 27 -5.91 0.87 -7.85
CA PRO A 27 -6.20 0.40 -6.51
C PRO A 27 -6.52 -1.10 -6.43
N LEU A 28 -6.96 -1.70 -7.56
CA LEU A 28 -7.20 -3.14 -7.71
C LEU A 28 -5.90 -3.94 -7.86
N HIS A 29 -4.88 -3.34 -8.47
CA HIS A 29 -3.62 -4.00 -8.77
C HIS A 29 -2.49 -3.61 -7.80
N SER A 30 -2.73 -2.66 -6.89
CA SER A 30 -1.70 -2.11 -6.00
C SER A 30 -0.89 -3.19 -5.28
N VAL A 31 -1.53 -4.29 -4.86
CA VAL A 31 -0.85 -5.39 -4.16
C VAL A 31 0.08 -6.14 -5.11
N VAL A 32 -0.45 -6.72 -6.20
CA VAL A 32 0.36 -7.53 -7.12
C VAL A 32 1.50 -6.74 -7.77
N LEU A 33 1.27 -5.46 -8.07
CA LEU A 33 2.30 -4.59 -8.62
C LEU A 33 3.39 -4.28 -7.60
N GLY A 34 3.02 -4.04 -6.34
CA GLY A 34 3.99 -3.85 -5.26
C GLY A 34 4.81 -5.12 -5.03
N SER A 35 4.15 -6.28 -4.97
CA SER A 35 4.83 -7.57 -4.83
C SER A 35 5.79 -7.88 -5.97
N GLY A 36 5.41 -7.59 -7.22
CA GLY A 36 6.29 -7.76 -8.39
C GLY A 36 7.55 -6.88 -8.27
N ARG A 37 7.36 -5.60 -7.93
CA ARG A 37 8.48 -4.67 -7.70
C ARG A 37 9.40 -5.14 -6.56
N CYS A 38 8.85 -5.70 -5.49
CA CYS A 38 9.65 -6.24 -4.40
C CYS A 38 10.55 -7.41 -4.85
N LEU A 39 10.13 -8.20 -5.84
CA LEU A 39 10.95 -9.26 -6.41
C LEU A 39 12.02 -8.72 -7.36
N GLU A 40 11.68 -7.67 -8.13
CA GLU A 40 12.62 -6.98 -9.02
C GLU A 40 13.74 -6.28 -8.23
N ASP A 41 13.39 -5.64 -7.11
CA ASP A 41 14.30 -4.86 -6.25
C ASP A 41 14.66 -5.62 -4.94
N PHE A 42 14.72 -6.96 -4.98
CA PHE A 42 14.84 -7.79 -3.77
C PHE A 42 16.07 -7.44 -2.92
N ASP A 43 17.24 -7.24 -3.54
CA ASP A 43 18.48 -6.93 -2.82
C ASP A 43 18.40 -5.60 -2.05
N ILE A 44 17.60 -4.65 -2.53
CA ILE A 44 17.39 -3.34 -1.89
C ILE A 44 16.37 -3.47 -0.75
N LEU A 45 15.36 -4.31 -0.93
CA LEU A 45 14.22 -4.43 -0.04
C LEU A 45 14.35 -5.56 0.99
N GLN A 46 15.43 -6.34 0.94
CA GLN A 46 15.63 -7.52 1.77
C GLN A 46 15.38 -7.25 3.27
N ASP A 47 15.89 -6.13 3.81
CA ASP A 47 15.71 -5.77 5.22
C ASP A 47 14.25 -5.49 5.61
N VAL A 48 13.44 -5.00 4.66
CA VAL A 48 12.00 -4.74 4.86
C VAL A 48 11.18 -6.01 4.69
N LEU A 49 11.60 -6.89 3.76
CA LEU A 49 10.89 -8.14 3.44
C LEU A 49 11.13 -9.24 4.47
N THR A 50 12.27 -9.18 5.16
CA THR A 50 12.62 -10.17 6.20
C THR A 50 12.09 -9.68 7.55
N THR A 51 10.88 -10.13 7.92
CA THR A 51 10.34 -9.87 9.26
C THR A 51 11.25 -10.49 10.32
N THR A 52 11.53 -9.74 11.39
CA THR A 52 12.34 -10.12 12.56
C THR A 52 12.07 -11.56 13.06
N ALA A 53 12.78 -12.53 12.50
CA ALA A 53 12.97 -13.87 13.05
C ALA A 53 14.43 -14.08 13.50
N GLY A 54 15.24 -13.01 13.53
CA GLY A 54 16.69 -13.05 13.78
C GLY A 54 17.21 -11.94 14.70
N ARG A 55 16.41 -11.46 15.66
CA ARG A 55 16.91 -10.69 16.80
C ARG A 55 16.46 -11.34 18.12
N LEU A 56 17.17 -12.41 18.48
CA LEU A 56 17.51 -12.80 19.84
C LEU A 56 19.01 -13.06 19.88
#